data_AF-A0A0B8NPR2-F1
#
_entry.id   AF-A0A0B8NPR2-F1
#
_cell.length_a   1.000
_cell.length_b   1.000
_cell.length_c   1.000
_cell.angle_alpha   90.00
_cell.angle_beta   90.00
_cell.angle_gamma   90.00
#
_symmetry.space_group_name_H-M   'P 1'
#
loop_
_entity.id
_entity.type
_entity.pdbx_description
1 polymer ?
#
loop_
_entity_poly.entity_id
_entity_poly.type
_entity_poly.pdbx_seq_one_letter_code
_entity_poly.pdbx_strand_id
1 'polypeptide(L)' 'MPEDPELAQARVLAKELRGHAAMLTREREYTTRPEALSRLRADLEAVRRQLDRLHRRFPALAQPPESLAS' A
#
# COMPACT_ATOMS: atom_id res chain seq x y z
N MET A 1 17.23 13.27 -16.15
CA MET A 1 16.47 13.90 -15.05
C MET A 1 16.66 13.02 -13.84
N PRO A 2 17.25 13.51 -12.73
CA PRO A 2 17.31 12.74 -11.49
C PRO A 2 15.88 12.43 -11.03
N GLU A 3 15.64 11.20 -10.59
CA GLU A 3 14.36 10.79 -10.01
C GLU A 3 14.02 11.70 -8.83
N ASP A 4 12.78 12.18 -8.77
CA ASP A 4 12.31 13.00 -7.65
C ASP A 4 12.49 12.20 -6.34
N PRO A 5 13.31 12.68 -5.39
CA PRO A 5 13.60 11.94 -4.17
C PRO A 5 12.35 11.69 -3.32
N GLU A 6 11.35 12.57 -3.38
CA GLU A 6 10.07 12.37 -2.70
C GLU A 6 9.27 11.24 -3.35
N LEU A 7 9.30 11.15 -4.69
CA LEU A 7 8.66 10.06 -5.42
C LEU A 7 9.33 8.71 -5.13
N ALA A 8 10.67 8.67 -5.08
CA ALA A 8 11.42 7.47 -4.73
C ALA A 8 11.07 6.99 -3.31
N GLN A 9 11.01 7.89 -2.33
CA GLN A 9 10.56 7.57 -0.97
C GLN A 9 9.10 7.10 -0.95
N ALA A 10 8.22 7.75 -1.69
CA ALA A 10 6.83 7.36 -1.78
C ALA A 10 6.65 5.97 -2.41
N ARG A 11 7.49 5.58 -3.39
CA ARG A 11 7.54 4.22 -3.95
C ARG A 11 7.94 3.18 -2.90
N VAL A 12 8.97 3.47 -2.12
CA VAL A 12 9.42 2.57 -1.03
C VAL A 12 8.31 2.40 0.00
N LEU A 13 7.73 3.50 0.48
CA LEU A 13 6.64 3.47 1.45
C LEU A 13 5.41 2.70 0.91
N ALA A 14 5.05 2.92 -0.36
CA ALA A 14 3.95 2.18 -0.97
C ALA A 14 4.23 0.67 -1.05
N LYS A 15 5.48 0.26 -1.32
CA LYS A 15 5.89 -1.15 -1.31
C LYS A 15 5.77 -1.76 0.09
N GLU A 16 6.22 -1.05 1.12
CA GLU A 16 6.11 -1.50 2.52
C GLU A 16 4.66 -1.65 2.96
N LEU A 17 3.81 -0.67 2.65
CA LEU A 17 2.37 -0.72 2.95
C LEU A 17 1.69 -1.90 2.26
N ARG A 18 2.04 -2.19 0.99
CA ARG A 18 1.52 -3.38 0.27
C ARG A 18 1.98 -4.68 0.94
N GLY A 19 3.24 -4.75 1.38
CA GLY A 19 3.76 -5.89 2.13
C GLY A 19 3.04 -6.09 3.46
N HIS A 20 2.80 -5.01 4.20
CA HIS A 20 2.05 -5.05 5.45
C HIS A 20 0.59 -5.48 5.24
N ALA A 21 -0.09 -4.99 4.19
CA ALA A 21 -1.44 -5.43 3.84
C ALA A 21 -1.49 -6.93 3.51
N ALA A 22 -0.49 -7.46 2.78
CA ALA A 22 -0.39 -8.88 2.49
C ALA A 22 -0.19 -9.72 3.76
N MET A 23 0.66 -9.25 4.68
CA MET A 23 0.88 -9.88 5.98
C MET A 23 -0.41 -9.92 6.82
N LEU A 24 -1.10 -8.80 6.98
CA LEU A 24 -2.36 -8.71 7.72
C LEU A 24 -3.46 -9.58 7.11
N THR A 25 -3.51 -9.65 5.77
CA THR A 25 -4.46 -10.52 5.06
C THR A 25 -4.18 -11.98 5.37
N ARG A 26 -2.92 -12.40 5.34
CA ARG A 26 -2.51 -13.76 5.69
C ARG A 26 -2.79 -14.07 7.17
N GLU A 27 -2.52 -13.15 8.09
CA GLU A 27 -2.82 -13.31 9.51
C GLU A 27 -4.31 -13.51 9.77
N ARG A 28 -5.15 -12.78 9.02
CA ARG A 28 -6.61 -12.91 9.10
C ARG A 28 -7.11 -14.31 8.72
N GLU A 29 -6.44 -15.00 7.79
CA GLU A 29 -6.81 -16.37 7.37
C GLU A 29 -6.65 -17.38 8.51
N TYR A 30 -5.68 -17.17 9.40
CA TYR A 30 -5.41 -18.07 10.54
C TYR A 30 -6.04 -17.61 11.85
N THR A 31 -6.67 -16.43 11.88
CA THR A 31 -7.24 -15.84 13.08
C THR A 31 -8.70 -16.25 13.26
N THR A 32 -9.03 -16.89 14.38
CA THR A 32 -10.40 -17.30 14.71
C THR A 32 -11.07 -16.41 15.76
N ARG A 33 -10.30 -15.60 16.49
CA ARG A 33 -10.83 -14.74 17.55
C ARG A 33 -11.50 -13.50 16.94
N PRO A 34 -12.77 -13.19 17.27
CA PRO A 34 -13.52 -12.11 16.65
C PRO A 34 -12.93 -10.71 16.91
N GLU A 35 -12.35 -10.50 18.10
CA GLU A 35 -11.71 -9.23 18.48
C GLU A 35 -10.44 -9.00 17.64
N ALA A 36 -9.63 -10.05 17.47
CA ALA A 36 -8.43 -10.01 16.63
C ALA A 36 -8.79 -9.81 15.15
N LEU A 37 -9.84 -10.46 14.65
CA LEU A 37 -10.37 -10.22 13.31
C LEU A 37 -10.82 -8.77 13.10
N SER A 38 -11.48 -8.18 14.11
CA SER A 38 -11.93 -6.79 14.05
C SER A 38 -10.74 -5.82 14.00
N ARG A 39 -9.70 -6.08 14.79
CA ARG A 39 -8.45 -5.32 14.76
C ARG A 39 -7.73 -5.44 13.41
N LEU A 40 -7.57 -6.64 12.88
CA LEU A 40 -6.97 -6.87 11.56
C LEU A 40 -7.73 -6.17 10.44
N ARG A 41 -9.06 -6.10 10.51
CA ARG A 41 -9.88 -5.33 9.55
C ARG A 41 -9.62 -3.83 9.66
N ALA A 42 -9.53 -3.29 10.88
CA ALA A 42 -9.21 -1.88 11.10
C ALA A 42 -7.82 -1.53 10.59
N ASP A 43 -6.83 -2.38 10.86
CA ASP A 43 -5.45 -2.19 10.41
C ASP A 43 -5.36 -2.24 8.87
N LEU A 44 -6.02 -3.21 8.23
CA LEU A 44 -6.12 -3.28 6.76
C LEU A 44 -6.78 -2.03 6.16
N GLU A 45 -7.81 -1.49 6.81
CA GLU A 45 -8.46 -0.27 6.35
C GLU A 45 -7.55 0.96 6.49
N ALA A 46 -6.79 1.05 7.59
CA ALA A 46 -5.82 2.12 7.79
C ALA A 46 -4.73 2.11 6.69
N VAL A 47 -4.19 0.93 6.37
CA VAL A 47 -3.19 0.76 5.31
C VAL A 47 -3.75 1.16 3.95
N ARG A 48 -4.97 0.75 3.63
CA ARG A 48 -5.65 1.14 2.38
C ARG A 48 -5.82 2.66 2.28
N ARG A 49 -6.29 3.32 3.34
CA ARG A 49 -6.42 4.79 3.38
C ARG A 49 -5.07 5.49 3.20
N GLN A 50 -3.98 4.93 3.72
CA GLN A 50 -2.64 5.49 3.56
C GLN A 50 -2.13 5.34 2.12
N LEU A 51 -2.35 4.18 1.49
CA LEU A 51 -2.06 3.98 0.07
C LEU A 51 -2.86 4.93 -0.82
N ASP A 52 -4.15 5.12 -0.53
CA ASP A 52 -4.98 6.06 -1.28
C ASP A 52 -4.48 7.51 -1.18
N ARG A 53 -4.02 7.93 0.01
CA ARG A 53 -3.40 9.25 0.20
C ARG A 53 -2.10 9.38 -0.61
N LEU A 54 -1.28 8.33 -0.63
CA LEU A 54 -0.05 8.32 -1.43
C LEU A 54 -0.36 8.39 -2.92
N HIS A 55 -1.33 7.62 -3.41
CA HIS A 55 -1.74 7.66 -4.82
C HIS A 55 -2.32 9.03 -5.22
N ARG A 56 -3.05 9.70 -4.32
CA ARG A 56 -3.54 11.08 -4.57
C ARG A 56 -2.42 12.11 -4.60
N ARG A 57 -1.39 11.95 -3.76
CA ARG A 57 -0.25 12.88 -3.70
C ARG A 57 0.74 12.64 -4.85
N PHE A 58 0.97 11.38 -5.19
CA PHE A 58 1.92 10.94 -6.20
C PHE A 58 1.21 10.05 -7.23
N PRO A 59 0.52 10.66 -8.22
CA PRO A 59 -0.21 9.90 -9.24
C PRO A 59 0.69 8.96 -10.06
N ALA A 60 1.99 9.27 -10.18
CA ALA A 60 3.01 8.43 -10.81
C ALA A 60 3.25 7.07 -10.09
N LEU A 61 2.68 6.86 -8.90
CA LEU A 61 2.66 5.55 -8.22
C LEU A 61 1.53 4.64 -8.70
N ALA A 62 0.45 5.21 -9.23
CA ALA A 62 -0.72 4.49 -9.72
C ALA A 62 -0.61 4.14 -11.21
N GLN A 63 0.24 4.85 -11.95
CA GLN A 63 0.51 4.54 -13.34
C GLN A 63 1.58 3.42 -13.42
N PRO A 64 1.33 2.33 -14.17
CA PRO A 64 2.41 1.45 -14.59
C PRO A 64 3.44 2.29 -15.37
N PRO A 65 4.74 1.90 -15.39
CA PRO A 65 5.71 2.60 -16.23
C PRO A 65 5.14 2.61 -17.64
N GLU A 66 4.84 3.79 -18.13
CA GLU A 66 4.33 4.01 -19.47
C GLU A 66 5.46 3.62 -20.42
N SER A 67 5.53 2.34 -20.75
CA SER A 67 6.43 1.80 -21.76
C SER A 67 5.58 1.51 -22.99
N LEU A 68 5.86 2.30 -24.03
CA LEU A 68 5.74 1.95 -25.44
C LEU A 68 4.31 1.96 -26.02
N ALA A 69 3.76 3.15 -26.19
CA ALA A 69 2.92 3.44 -27.36
C ALA A 69 3.67 4.46 -28.24
N SER A 70 4.54 3.95 -29.11
CA SER A 70 5.08 4.67 -30.26
C SER A 70 5.08 3.72 -31.44
#